data_AF-A0A3D9C006-F1
#
_entry.id   AF-A0A3D9C006-F1
#
_cell.length_a   1.000
_cell.length_b   1.000
_cell.length_c   1.000
_cell.angle_alpha   90.00
_cell.angle_beta   90.00
_cell.angle_gamma   90.00
#
_symmetry.space_group_name_H-M   'P 1'
#
loop_
_entity.id
_entity.type
_entity.pdbx_description
1 polymer ?
#
loop_
_entity_poly.entity_id
_entity_poly.type
_entity_poly.pdbx_seq_one_letter_code
_entity_poly.pdbx_strand_id
1 'polypeptide(L)'
;MLLITHSMHAQLTPLPNTENYIQTKTYLDYNGSVPTKSSETVGYFDGLGRPKQVVNVKASPLGRDVVTHIEYDQFGRQTKDYLPVPQSGTQNGAIITNPLSNATQPGIYGSEKIYSEKMLEKSPLDRIMQQIQPGNDWANKPVGFSYEANMVNEVYQYTTKTTWENGATKSELILASATSFYAPGTLYKNVVTDEDGNKTVEFKNGRGQTLLVRKITTEYLDTYYVYNEYDQLAFVIPPKAVHMGTAEPLLNDLCYQYRYDGRNRLVEKKLPGKGWELMVYDKADRLILTQDAVMGSKGKWLLTKYDIFGRAIYTGVLVSTAKRAVLQDLIKDLVITEPRSTQGFIRNGMTI
;
A
#
# COMPACT_ATOMS: atom_id res chain seq x y z
N MET A 1 40.51 -27.42 21.84
CA MET A 1 39.08 -27.26 21.51
C MET A 1 39.02 -26.79 20.06
N LEU A 2 38.64 -27.70 19.16
CA LEU A 2 38.75 -27.56 17.71
C LEU A 2 37.54 -26.75 17.20
N LEU A 3 37.76 -25.56 16.66
CA LEU A 3 36.71 -24.76 16.02
C LEU A 3 36.62 -25.19 14.56
N ILE A 4 35.60 -25.99 14.21
CA ILE A 4 35.33 -26.38 12.82
C ILE A 4 34.37 -25.35 12.20
N THR A 5 34.91 -24.39 11.46
CA THR A 5 34.14 -23.52 10.57
C THR A 5 33.67 -24.33 9.35
N HIS A 6 32.40 -24.72 9.33
CA HIS A 6 31.77 -25.29 8.14
C HIS A 6 31.32 -24.16 7.21
N SER A 7 32.18 -23.82 6.25
CA SER A 7 31.79 -23.03 5.09
C SER A 7 30.94 -23.91 4.18
N MET A 8 29.61 -23.88 4.32
CA MET A 8 28.73 -24.49 3.32
C MET A 8 28.75 -23.62 2.06
N HIS A 9 29.62 -23.98 1.12
CA HIS A 9 29.55 -23.47 -0.24
C HIS A 9 28.37 -24.16 -0.93
N ALA A 10 27.18 -23.56 -0.86
CA ALA A 10 26.17 -23.74 -1.90
C ALA A 10 26.65 -22.97 -3.14
N GLN A 11 27.74 -23.41 -3.76
CA GLN A 11 28.25 -22.77 -4.97
C GLN A 11 27.35 -23.21 -6.12
N LEU A 12 26.54 -22.26 -6.59
CA LEU A 12 25.75 -22.41 -7.80
C LEU A 12 26.68 -22.74 -8.98
N THR A 13 26.17 -23.45 -9.99
CA THR A 13 26.94 -23.70 -11.21
C THR A 13 27.41 -22.35 -11.75
N PRO A 14 28.74 -22.10 -11.80
CA PRO A 14 29.25 -20.80 -12.19
C PRO A 14 28.88 -20.52 -13.66
N LEU A 15 28.35 -19.33 -13.90
CA LEU A 15 28.10 -18.83 -15.25
C LEU A 15 29.41 -18.29 -15.84
N PRO A 16 29.49 -18.09 -17.17
CA PRO A 16 30.67 -17.51 -17.79
C PRO A 16 31.08 -16.19 -17.11
N ASN A 17 32.36 -16.06 -16.75
CA ASN A 17 32.89 -14.89 -16.02
C ASN A 17 33.16 -13.68 -16.94
N THR A 18 32.31 -13.49 -17.95
CA THR A 18 32.42 -12.39 -18.92
C THR A 18 31.59 -11.18 -18.53
N GLU A 19 30.70 -11.33 -17.55
CA GLU A 19 29.70 -10.33 -17.18
C GLU A 19 29.51 -10.30 -15.66
N ASN A 20 29.13 -9.13 -15.13
CA ASN A 20 28.74 -9.00 -13.72
C ASN A 20 27.33 -9.55 -13.53
N TYR A 21 27.13 -10.49 -12.60
CA TYR A 21 25.83 -11.08 -12.33
C TYR A 21 25.57 -11.41 -10.86
N ILE A 22 24.29 -11.50 -10.49
CA ILE A 22 23.80 -12.09 -9.25
C ILE A 22 22.87 -13.24 -9.64
N GLN A 23 23.13 -14.44 -9.13
CA GLN A 23 22.29 -15.62 -9.34
C GLN A 23 21.59 -15.99 -8.04
N THR A 24 20.28 -16.17 -8.13
CA THR A 24 19.43 -16.63 -7.03
C THR A 24 18.80 -17.96 -7.41
N LYS A 25 18.88 -18.94 -6.52
CA LYS A 25 18.23 -20.24 -6.66
C LYS A 25 17.37 -20.53 -5.43
N THR A 26 16.09 -20.75 -5.64
CA THR A 26 15.13 -21.12 -4.61
C THR A 26 14.72 -22.56 -4.81
N TYR A 27 14.97 -23.41 -3.82
CA TYR A 27 14.52 -24.79 -3.82
C TYR A 27 13.06 -24.87 -3.37
N LEU A 28 12.21 -25.52 -4.16
CA LEU A 28 10.76 -25.52 -3.95
C LEU A 28 10.26 -26.78 -3.22
N ASP A 29 11.10 -27.81 -3.14
CA ASP A 29 10.77 -29.12 -2.58
C ASP A 29 11.87 -29.66 -1.65
N TYR A 30 12.67 -28.77 -1.07
CA TYR A 30 13.81 -29.17 -0.24
C TYR A 30 13.33 -29.85 1.06
N ASN A 31 13.53 -31.16 1.14
CA ASN A 31 13.19 -32.00 2.28
C ASN A 31 14.44 -32.44 3.08
N GLY A 32 15.57 -31.74 2.93
CA GLY A 32 16.85 -32.12 3.53
C GLY A 32 17.73 -33.03 2.67
N SER A 33 17.29 -33.42 1.46
CA SER A 33 18.06 -34.18 0.45
C SER A 33 18.34 -33.32 -0.80
N VAL A 34 18.60 -33.93 -1.97
CA VAL A 34 18.75 -33.21 -3.24
C VAL A 34 17.38 -32.67 -3.69
N PRO A 35 17.22 -31.35 -3.89
CA PRO A 35 15.97 -30.76 -4.37
C PRO A 35 15.73 -31.13 -5.83
N THR A 36 14.51 -31.54 -6.17
CA THR A 36 14.13 -31.92 -7.55
C THR A 36 13.44 -30.77 -8.29
N LYS A 37 13.00 -29.74 -7.56
CA LYS A 37 12.37 -28.54 -8.11
C LYS A 37 13.06 -27.31 -7.57
N SER A 38 13.49 -26.46 -8.50
CA SER A 38 14.06 -25.16 -8.17
C SER A 38 13.57 -24.09 -9.13
N SER A 39 13.48 -22.87 -8.63
CA SER A 39 13.36 -21.66 -9.43
C SER A 39 14.71 -20.96 -9.44
N GLU A 40 15.17 -20.52 -10.60
CA GLU A 40 16.48 -19.90 -10.79
C GLU A 40 16.32 -18.59 -11.57
N THR A 41 16.95 -17.53 -11.06
CA THR A 41 16.98 -16.20 -11.69
C THR A 41 18.40 -15.68 -11.70
N VAL A 42 18.82 -15.12 -12.83
CA VAL A 42 20.12 -14.45 -12.99
C VAL A 42 19.88 -13.00 -13.37
N GLY A 43 20.35 -12.06 -12.55
CA GLY A 43 20.38 -10.64 -12.89
C GLY A 43 21.77 -10.27 -13.40
N TYR A 44 21.85 -9.68 -14.58
CA TYR A 44 23.08 -9.14 -15.17
C TYR A 44 23.15 -7.63 -14.99
N PHE A 45 24.36 -7.13 -14.77
CA PHE A 45 24.61 -5.72 -14.49
C PHE A 45 25.60 -5.11 -15.48
N ASP A 46 25.46 -3.83 -15.75
CA ASP A 46 26.45 -3.07 -16.51
C ASP A 46 27.68 -2.71 -15.64
N GLY A 47 28.65 -1.99 -16.23
CA GLY A 47 29.86 -1.58 -15.53
C GLY A 47 29.64 -0.57 -14.39
N LEU A 48 28.44 0.01 -14.28
CA LEU A 48 28.04 0.91 -13.19
C LEU A 48 27.20 0.18 -12.13
N GLY A 49 27.02 -1.14 -12.26
CA GLY A 49 26.21 -1.95 -11.34
C GLY A 49 24.71 -1.80 -11.55
N ARG A 50 24.24 -1.26 -12.68
CA ARG A 50 22.81 -1.15 -12.99
C ARG A 50 22.32 -2.42 -13.69
N PRO A 51 21.13 -2.94 -13.35
CA PRO A 51 20.57 -4.12 -14.03
C PRO A 51 20.38 -3.88 -15.54
N LYS A 52 20.90 -4.76 -16.39
CA LYS A 52 20.71 -4.69 -17.86
C LYS A 52 19.87 -5.83 -18.43
N GLN A 53 19.76 -6.94 -17.68
CA GLN A 53 18.98 -8.09 -18.10
C GLN A 53 18.65 -8.96 -16.88
N VAL A 54 17.44 -9.52 -16.86
CA VAL A 54 17.06 -10.57 -15.91
C VAL A 54 16.68 -11.82 -16.68
N VAL A 55 17.30 -12.94 -16.38
CA VAL A 55 17.05 -14.25 -16.99
C VAL A 55 16.39 -15.16 -15.96
N ASN A 56 15.11 -15.50 -16.17
CA ASN A 56 14.45 -16.56 -15.43
C ASN A 56 14.72 -17.89 -16.14
N VAL A 57 15.54 -18.73 -15.51
CA VAL A 57 16.11 -19.92 -16.14
C VAL A 57 15.05 -21.00 -16.26
N LYS A 58 14.82 -21.49 -17.48
CA LYS A 58 13.83 -22.54 -17.79
C LYS A 58 12.42 -22.25 -17.24
N ALA A 59 12.05 -20.98 -17.09
CA ALA A 59 10.82 -20.56 -16.42
C ALA A 59 9.56 -20.67 -17.28
N SER A 60 9.69 -20.85 -18.60
CA SER A 60 8.54 -21.07 -19.47
C SER A 60 8.03 -22.52 -19.38
N PRO A 61 6.77 -22.81 -19.74
CA PRO A 61 6.21 -24.18 -19.74
C PRO A 61 7.00 -25.20 -20.59
N LEU A 62 7.75 -24.71 -21.59
CA LEU A 62 8.59 -25.53 -22.47
C LEU A 62 10.04 -25.69 -21.94
N GLY A 63 10.32 -25.26 -20.71
CA GLY A 63 11.67 -25.31 -20.12
C GLY A 63 12.67 -24.37 -20.80
N ARG A 64 12.19 -23.29 -21.42
CA ARG A 64 13.01 -22.23 -22.03
C ARG A 64 13.17 -21.04 -21.09
N ASP A 65 14.22 -20.27 -21.28
CA ASP A 65 14.48 -19.09 -20.47
C ASP A 65 13.46 -17.98 -20.78
N VAL A 66 13.16 -17.14 -19.80
CA VAL A 66 12.31 -15.95 -19.97
C VAL A 66 13.11 -14.74 -19.54
N VAL A 67 13.29 -13.78 -20.45
CA VAL A 67 14.23 -12.68 -20.28
C VAL A 67 13.51 -11.36 -20.19
N THR A 68 13.78 -10.58 -19.15
CA THR A 68 13.41 -9.17 -19.09
C THR A 68 14.60 -8.33 -19.53
N HIS A 69 14.42 -7.57 -20.60
CA HIS A 69 15.40 -6.60 -21.09
C HIS A 69 15.25 -5.28 -20.32
N ILE A 70 16.38 -4.65 -19.99
CA ILE A 70 16.40 -3.36 -19.32
C ILE A 70 17.36 -2.46 -20.09
N GLU A 71 16.88 -1.30 -20.49
CA GLU A 71 17.70 -0.27 -21.12
C GLU A 71 17.56 1.07 -20.38
N TYR A 72 18.59 1.89 -20.52
CA TYR A 72 18.66 3.21 -19.93
C TYR A 72 18.87 4.24 -21.05
N ASP A 73 18.29 5.42 -20.88
CA ASP A 73 18.58 6.55 -21.77
C ASP A 73 20.01 7.08 -21.56
N GLN A 74 20.38 8.09 -22.35
CA GLN A 74 21.71 8.71 -22.28
C GLN A 74 22.05 9.37 -20.92
N PHE A 75 21.04 9.60 -20.08
CA PHE A 75 21.19 10.15 -18.72
C PHE A 75 21.17 9.05 -17.65
N GLY A 76 21.07 7.78 -18.06
CA GLY A 76 21.10 6.63 -17.17
C GLY A 76 19.77 6.31 -16.50
N ARG A 77 18.66 6.78 -17.06
CA ARG A 77 17.30 6.60 -16.52
C ARG A 77 16.56 5.53 -17.29
N GLN A 78 15.79 4.71 -16.58
CA GLN A 78 14.96 3.67 -17.17
C GLN A 78 13.59 4.25 -17.55
N THR A 79 13.46 4.70 -18.79
CA THR A 79 12.22 5.26 -19.33
C THR A 79 11.31 4.20 -19.97
N LYS A 80 11.82 2.99 -20.18
CA LYS A 80 11.03 1.88 -20.73
C LYS A 80 11.06 0.68 -19.81
N ASP A 81 9.89 0.10 -19.60
CA ASP A 81 9.72 -1.15 -18.85
C ASP A 81 9.19 -2.22 -19.80
N TYR A 82 10.08 -3.15 -20.20
CA TYR A 82 9.78 -4.20 -21.17
C TYR A 82 9.07 -5.40 -20.53
N LEU A 83 8.14 -6.00 -21.28
CA LEU A 83 7.55 -7.29 -20.94
C LEU A 83 8.62 -8.40 -21.02
N PRO A 84 8.53 -9.42 -20.15
CA PRO A 84 9.44 -10.56 -20.20
C PRO A 84 9.27 -11.36 -21.49
N VAL A 85 10.34 -11.57 -22.25
CA VAL A 85 10.33 -12.27 -23.53
C VAL A 85 10.74 -13.74 -23.32
N PRO A 86 9.85 -14.73 -23.54
CA PRO A 86 10.25 -16.13 -23.63
C PRO A 86 11.26 -16.31 -24.76
N GLN A 87 12.30 -17.10 -24.54
CA GLN A 87 13.36 -17.32 -25.51
C GLN A 87 13.09 -18.60 -26.33
N SER A 88 13.83 -18.78 -27.43
CA SER A 88 13.71 -19.96 -28.29
C SER A 88 14.25 -21.25 -27.64
N GLY A 89 15.11 -21.10 -26.62
CA GLY A 89 15.71 -22.19 -25.85
C GLY A 89 16.16 -21.74 -24.47
N THR A 90 17.09 -22.50 -23.89
CA THR A 90 17.72 -22.15 -22.61
C THR A 90 19.23 -22.05 -22.80
N GLN A 91 19.85 -21.07 -22.17
CA GLN A 91 21.30 -20.99 -22.01
C GLN A 91 21.70 -21.25 -20.54
N ASN A 92 20.82 -21.90 -19.78
CA ASN A 92 20.99 -22.19 -18.36
C ASN A 92 21.38 -20.95 -17.54
N GLY A 93 20.79 -19.79 -17.86
CA GLY A 93 21.04 -18.54 -17.16
C GLY A 93 22.17 -17.67 -17.72
N ALA A 94 22.90 -18.11 -18.76
CA ALA A 94 23.84 -17.23 -19.46
C ALA A 94 23.13 -16.01 -20.08
N ILE A 95 23.87 -14.91 -20.25
CA ILE A 95 23.33 -13.68 -20.83
C ILE A 95 22.90 -13.91 -22.28
N ILE A 96 21.76 -13.34 -22.66
CA ILE A 96 21.23 -13.45 -24.02
C ILE A 96 21.46 -12.12 -24.74
N THR A 97 22.24 -12.14 -25.82
CA THR A 97 22.70 -10.91 -26.51
C THR A 97 21.58 -10.10 -27.15
N ASN A 98 20.57 -10.75 -27.75
CA ASN A 98 19.45 -10.07 -28.42
C ASN A 98 18.10 -10.70 -28.03
N PRO A 99 17.65 -10.51 -26.77
CA PRO A 99 16.45 -11.16 -26.26
C PRO A 99 15.18 -10.64 -26.92
N LEU A 100 15.18 -9.40 -27.43
CA LEU A 100 14.03 -8.77 -28.08
C LEU A 100 13.74 -9.34 -29.48
N SER A 101 14.73 -9.97 -30.12
CA SER A 101 14.54 -10.62 -31.43
C SER A 101 13.43 -11.68 -31.42
N ASN A 102 13.25 -12.36 -30.28
CA ASN A 102 12.22 -13.39 -30.15
C ASN A 102 10.84 -12.79 -29.80
N ALA A 103 10.77 -11.52 -29.39
CA ALA A 103 9.49 -10.88 -29.07
C ALA A 103 8.58 -10.77 -30.31
N THR A 104 9.18 -10.60 -31.49
CA THR A 104 8.45 -10.37 -32.75
C THR A 104 7.76 -11.62 -33.30
N GLN A 105 7.95 -12.78 -32.66
CA GLN A 105 7.28 -14.02 -33.06
C GLN A 105 5.76 -13.89 -32.86
N PRO A 106 4.93 -14.26 -33.85
CA PRO A 106 3.47 -14.14 -33.75
C PRO A 106 2.86 -14.86 -32.55
N GLY A 107 3.47 -15.96 -32.10
CA GLY A 107 3.04 -16.72 -30.92
C GLY A 107 3.52 -16.16 -29.58
N ILE A 108 4.23 -15.04 -29.56
CA ILE A 108 4.73 -14.36 -28.36
C ILE A 108 4.08 -12.98 -28.25
N TYR A 109 4.58 -12.01 -29.01
CA TYR A 109 4.01 -10.65 -29.04
C TYR A 109 3.77 -10.11 -30.47
N GLY A 110 4.31 -10.76 -31.51
CA GLY A 110 4.11 -10.31 -32.89
C GLY A 110 4.58 -8.86 -33.11
N SER A 111 3.70 -8.02 -33.64
CA SER A 111 3.98 -6.60 -33.89
C SER A 111 3.58 -5.68 -32.75
N GLU A 112 3.25 -6.20 -31.57
CA GLU A 112 2.83 -5.37 -30.42
C GLU A 112 3.96 -4.55 -29.81
N LYS A 113 3.62 -3.37 -29.28
CA LYS A 113 4.52 -2.62 -28.39
C LYS A 113 4.67 -3.37 -27.07
N ILE A 114 5.86 -3.93 -26.81
CA ILE A 114 6.09 -4.79 -25.63
C ILE A 114 6.69 -4.06 -24.43
N TYR A 115 6.53 -2.74 -24.34
CA TYR A 115 7.05 -1.98 -23.22
C TYR A 115 6.12 -0.83 -22.87
N SER A 116 6.08 -0.49 -21.58
CA SER A 116 5.55 0.80 -21.16
C SER A 116 6.65 1.85 -21.31
N GLU A 117 6.25 3.08 -21.60
CA GLU A 117 7.18 4.19 -21.89
C GLU A 117 6.80 5.40 -21.07
N LYS A 118 7.79 5.97 -20.37
CA LYS A 118 7.66 7.17 -19.56
C LYS A 118 8.34 8.33 -20.28
N MET A 119 7.60 9.40 -20.52
CA MET A 119 8.16 10.67 -20.97
C MET A 119 8.34 11.56 -19.75
N LEU A 120 9.58 11.98 -19.51
CA LEU A 120 9.95 12.81 -18.38
C LEU A 120 10.00 14.30 -18.78
N GLU A 121 9.73 15.19 -17.83
CA GLU A 121 9.96 16.62 -18.04
C GLU A 121 11.45 16.93 -18.22
N LYS A 122 11.76 18.01 -18.95
CA LYS A 122 13.14 18.49 -19.13
C LYS A 122 13.58 19.36 -17.94
N SER A 123 13.39 18.85 -16.72
CA SER A 123 13.79 19.51 -15.48
C SER A 123 14.72 18.60 -14.68
N PRO A 124 15.59 19.14 -13.81
CA PRO A 124 16.43 18.31 -12.93
C PRO A 124 15.65 17.36 -12.01
N LEU A 125 14.34 17.53 -11.86
CA LEU A 125 13.50 16.67 -11.04
C LEU A 125 13.03 15.41 -11.77
N ASP A 126 13.18 15.34 -13.09
CA ASP A 126 12.86 14.17 -13.91
C ASP A 126 11.46 13.58 -13.63
N ARG A 127 10.48 14.45 -13.37
CA ARG A 127 9.10 14.03 -13.11
C ARG A 127 8.45 13.47 -14.38
N ILE A 128 7.59 12.47 -14.22
CA ILE A 128 6.86 11.85 -15.33
C ILE A 128 5.81 12.85 -15.83
N MET A 129 5.82 13.16 -17.12
CA MET A 129 4.78 13.94 -17.77
C MET A 129 3.75 13.05 -18.46
N GLN A 130 4.20 11.94 -19.04
CA GLN A 130 3.32 10.98 -19.71
C GLN A 130 3.81 9.56 -19.48
N GLN A 131 2.86 8.62 -19.43
CA GLN A 131 3.14 7.20 -19.44
C GLN A 131 2.24 6.50 -20.47
N ILE A 132 2.85 5.72 -21.36
CA ILE A 132 2.15 4.92 -22.37
C ILE A 132 2.28 3.45 -21.96
N GLN A 133 1.16 2.73 -21.93
CA GLN A 133 1.15 1.30 -21.61
C GLN A 133 1.65 0.44 -22.78
N PRO A 134 2.07 -0.81 -22.54
CA PRO A 134 2.36 -1.77 -23.62
C PRO A 134 1.11 -2.04 -24.47
N GLY A 135 1.32 -2.31 -25.75
CA GLY A 135 0.29 -2.57 -26.76
C GLY A 135 0.14 -1.40 -27.74
N ASN A 136 -0.10 -1.73 -29.01
CA ASN A 136 -0.23 -0.73 -30.07
C ASN A 136 -1.46 0.18 -29.88
N ASP A 137 -2.55 -0.39 -29.38
CA ASP A 137 -3.79 0.35 -29.10
C ASP A 137 -3.61 1.47 -28.07
N TRP A 138 -2.60 1.34 -27.19
CA TRP A 138 -2.29 2.31 -26.15
C TRP A 138 -1.33 3.41 -26.61
N ALA A 139 -0.71 3.27 -27.79
CA ALA A 139 0.32 4.20 -28.26
C ALA A 139 -0.16 5.66 -28.33
N ASN A 140 -1.44 5.87 -28.63
CA ASN A 140 -2.08 7.19 -28.72
C ASN A 140 -2.97 7.53 -27.51
N LYS A 141 -2.89 6.72 -26.43
CA LYS A 141 -3.67 6.90 -25.20
C LYS A 141 -2.74 6.99 -23.98
N PRO A 142 -1.86 8.02 -23.89
CA PRO A 142 -1.00 8.19 -22.75
C PRO A 142 -1.79 8.59 -21.50
N VAL A 143 -1.40 8.05 -20.35
CA VAL A 143 -1.71 8.66 -19.06
C VAL A 143 -0.89 9.95 -18.94
N GLY A 144 -1.56 11.07 -18.68
CA GLY A 144 -0.92 12.38 -18.53
C GLY A 144 -0.77 12.78 -17.07
N PHE A 145 0.34 13.45 -16.74
CA PHE A 145 0.65 13.96 -15.41
C PHE A 145 0.97 15.46 -15.47
N SER A 146 0.32 16.26 -14.63
CA SER A 146 0.62 17.69 -14.45
C SER A 146 0.90 17.99 -12.98
N TYR A 147 1.85 18.91 -12.74
CA TYR A 147 2.27 19.35 -11.42
C TYR A 147 2.17 20.86 -11.33
N GLU A 148 1.19 21.32 -10.58
CA GLU A 148 0.77 22.72 -10.47
C GLU A 148 0.66 23.13 -8.99
N ALA A 149 0.21 24.35 -8.75
CA ALA A 149 -0.26 24.79 -7.44
C ALA A 149 -1.74 25.16 -7.50
N ASN A 150 -2.42 25.17 -6.36
CA ASN A 150 -3.84 25.55 -6.33
C ASN A 150 -4.07 27.00 -6.75
N MET A 151 -5.21 27.24 -7.38
CA MET A 151 -5.69 28.56 -7.80
C MET A 151 -6.66 29.16 -6.77
N VAL A 152 -7.11 30.39 -7.06
CA VAL A 152 -8.11 31.09 -6.25
C VAL A 152 -9.42 30.29 -6.20
N ASN A 153 -10.04 30.21 -5.01
CA ASN A 153 -11.32 29.55 -4.77
C ASN A 153 -11.42 28.07 -5.22
N GLU A 154 -10.30 27.35 -5.27
CA GLU A 154 -10.28 25.97 -5.80
C GLU A 154 -10.53 24.90 -4.73
N VAL A 155 -10.05 25.12 -3.49
CA VAL A 155 -10.05 24.14 -2.39
C VAL A 155 -10.55 24.79 -1.11
N TYR A 156 -11.62 24.27 -0.52
CA TYR A 156 -12.12 24.75 0.78
C TYR A 156 -11.12 24.48 1.90
N GLN A 157 -11.01 25.43 2.82
CA GLN A 157 -10.18 25.30 4.01
C GLN A 157 -11.02 24.83 5.20
N TYR A 158 -11.25 23.51 5.25
CA TYR A 158 -11.78 22.88 6.46
C TYR A 158 -10.72 22.88 7.56
N THR A 159 -11.14 23.22 8.76
CA THR A 159 -10.32 23.19 9.97
C THR A 159 -11.03 22.40 11.05
N THR A 160 -10.34 22.10 12.14
CA THR A 160 -10.94 21.46 13.30
C THR A 160 -10.67 22.24 14.57
N LYS A 161 -11.51 22.00 15.57
CA LYS A 161 -11.21 22.27 16.97
C LYS A 161 -11.25 20.96 17.74
N THR A 162 -10.11 20.52 18.28
CA THR A 162 -10.00 19.23 18.96
C THR A 162 -9.99 19.35 20.48
N THR A 163 -10.83 18.55 21.11
CA THR A 163 -10.86 18.32 22.56
C THR A 163 -10.56 16.86 22.87
N TRP A 164 -10.34 16.53 24.15
CA TRP A 164 -10.17 15.15 24.60
C TRP A 164 -11.41 14.68 25.35
N GLU A 165 -11.95 13.54 24.96
CA GLU A 165 -13.13 12.93 25.58
C GLU A 165 -12.84 11.44 25.81
N ASN A 166 -12.99 10.97 27.04
CA ASN A 166 -12.82 9.56 27.41
C ASN A 166 -11.45 8.97 27.00
N GLY A 167 -10.38 9.77 26.95
CA GLY A 167 -9.05 9.31 26.53
C GLY A 167 -8.88 9.16 25.01
N ALA A 168 -9.76 9.77 24.21
CA ALA A 168 -9.64 9.87 22.76
C ALA A 168 -9.83 11.31 22.29
N THR A 169 -9.32 11.65 21.11
CA THR A 169 -9.57 12.94 20.46
C THR A 169 -11.03 13.05 20.04
N LYS A 170 -11.58 14.27 20.12
CA LYS A 170 -12.91 14.64 19.64
C LYS A 170 -12.79 15.94 18.89
N SER A 171 -12.79 15.83 17.56
CA SER A 171 -12.64 16.95 16.64
C SER A 171 -14.03 17.48 16.24
N GLU A 172 -14.21 18.79 16.28
CA GLU A 172 -15.33 19.49 15.67
C GLU A 172 -14.90 19.99 14.28
N LEU A 173 -15.69 19.72 13.24
CA LEU A 173 -15.40 20.21 11.89
C LEU A 173 -15.88 21.65 11.72
N ILE A 174 -14.99 22.53 11.29
CA ILE A 174 -15.26 23.95 11.12
C ILE A 174 -14.95 24.36 9.68
N LEU A 175 -15.92 25.03 9.06
CA LEU A 175 -15.74 25.80 7.85
C LEU A 175 -16.16 27.25 8.16
N ALA A 176 -15.18 28.13 8.38
CA ALA A 176 -15.42 29.47 8.92
C ALA A 176 -16.42 30.29 8.08
N SER A 177 -16.42 30.10 6.76
CA SER A 177 -17.46 30.57 5.84
C SER A 177 -17.54 29.64 4.62
N ALA A 178 -18.68 29.65 3.91
CA ALA A 178 -18.80 28.96 2.61
C ALA A 178 -17.87 29.53 1.51
N THR A 179 -17.07 30.55 1.83
CA THR A 179 -16.06 31.18 0.98
C THR A 179 -14.64 31.03 1.54
N SER A 180 -14.44 30.19 2.56
CA SER A 180 -13.12 29.93 3.14
C SER A 180 -12.35 28.95 2.26
N PHE A 181 -11.41 29.47 1.49
CA PHE A 181 -10.55 28.70 0.59
C PHE A 181 -9.08 28.85 0.97
N TYR A 182 -8.27 27.84 0.63
CA TYR A 182 -6.83 27.99 0.67
C TYR A 182 -6.37 29.09 -0.29
N ALA A 183 -5.39 29.90 0.15
CA ALA A 183 -4.79 30.93 -0.70
C ALA A 183 -4.13 30.30 -1.93
N PRO A 184 -4.13 30.97 -3.10
CA PRO A 184 -3.51 30.45 -4.31
C PRO A 184 -2.00 30.21 -4.08
N GLY A 185 -1.46 29.15 -4.68
CA GLY A 185 -0.04 28.83 -4.60
C GLY A 185 0.42 28.17 -3.28
N THR A 186 -0.51 27.82 -2.37
CA THR A 186 -0.17 27.24 -1.06
C THR A 186 -0.22 25.72 -0.99
N LEU A 187 -0.92 25.09 -1.93
CA LEU A 187 -1.07 23.65 -2.05
C LEU A 187 -0.42 23.15 -3.33
N TYR A 188 0.23 21.99 -3.26
CA TYR A 188 0.64 21.22 -4.43
C TYR A 188 -0.60 20.63 -5.09
N LYS A 189 -0.71 20.77 -6.40
CA LYS A 189 -1.80 20.24 -7.22
C LYS A 189 -1.23 19.25 -8.23
N ASN A 190 -1.60 17.98 -8.10
CA ASN A 190 -1.20 16.94 -9.03
C ASN A 190 -2.42 16.53 -9.87
N VAL A 191 -2.31 16.55 -11.19
CA VAL A 191 -3.38 16.11 -12.09
C VAL A 191 -2.93 14.85 -12.81
N VAL A 192 -3.74 13.80 -12.72
CA VAL A 192 -3.59 12.59 -13.54
C VAL A 192 -4.75 12.56 -14.53
N THR A 193 -4.44 12.47 -15.82
CA THR A 193 -5.42 12.23 -16.88
C THR A 193 -5.26 10.79 -17.32
N ASP A 194 -6.31 9.98 -17.16
CA ASP A 194 -6.29 8.58 -17.60
C ASP A 194 -6.34 8.46 -19.13
N GLU A 195 -6.20 7.23 -19.62
CA GLU A 195 -6.17 6.90 -21.04
C GLU A 195 -7.47 7.22 -21.78
N ASP A 196 -8.58 7.41 -21.05
CA ASP A 196 -9.89 7.79 -21.58
C ASP A 196 -10.17 9.30 -21.42
N GLY A 197 -9.23 10.07 -20.87
CA GLY A 197 -9.31 11.52 -20.71
C GLY A 197 -9.96 11.99 -19.40
N ASN A 198 -10.36 11.09 -18.49
CA ASN A 198 -10.89 11.49 -17.19
C ASN A 198 -9.76 12.01 -16.30
N LYS A 199 -10.05 13.04 -15.52
CA LYS A 199 -9.03 13.69 -14.67
C LYS A 199 -9.26 13.39 -13.20
N THR A 200 -8.19 13.01 -12.52
CA THR A 200 -8.12 12.98 -11.06
C THR A 200 -7.14 14.05 -10.60
N VAL A 201 -7.59 14.95 -9.74
CA VAL A 201 -6.78 16.03 -9.18
C VAL A 201 -6.59 15.78 -7.69
N GLU A 202 -5.35 15.79 -7.24
CA GLU A 202 -4.97 15.66 -5.84
C GLU A 202 -4.34 16.98 -5.35
N PHE A 203 -4.83 17.49 -4.22
CA PHE A 203 -4.24 18.64 -3.54
C PHE A 203 -3.56 18.23 -2.25
N LYS A 204 -2.32 18.65 -2.06
CA LYS A 204 -1.50 18.38 -0.86
C LYS A 204 -1.00 19.67 -0.23
N ASN A 205 -0.94 19.72 1.10
CA ASN A 205 -0.24 20.80 1.80
C ASN A 205 1.27 20.56 1.85
N GLY A 206 2.01 21.54 2.39
CA GLY A 206 3.47 21.47 2.56
C GLY A 206 3.99 20.33 3.45
N ARG A 207 3.12 19.65 4.22
CA ARG A 207 3.46 18.47 5.02
C ARG A 207 3.24 17.14 4.29
N GLY A 208 2.75 17.19 3.03
CA GLY A 208 2.44 16.01 2.24
C GLY A 208 1.08 15.37 2.54
N GLN A 209 0.24 15.99 3.40
CA GLN A 209 -1.11 15.53 3.67
C GLN A 209 -2.02 15.86 2.47
N THR A 210 -2.73 14.86 1.93
CA THR A 210 -3.75 15.05 0.90
C THR A 210 -4.96 15.73 1.52
N LEU A 211 -5.38 16.89 1.01
CA LEU A 211 -6.51 17.65 1.54
C LEU A 211 -7.79 17.48 0.71
N LEU A 212 -7.64 17.29 -0.60
CA LEU A 212 -8.74 17.08 -1.54
C LEU A 212 -8.29 16.11 -2.63
N VAL A 213 -9.14 15.14 -2.92
CA VAL A 213 -9.12 14.39 -4.19
C VAL A 213 -10.39 14.74 -4.95
N ARG A 214 -10.23 15.30 -6.15
CA ARG A 214 -11.32 15.66 -7.07
C ARG A 214 -11.28 14.73 -8.27
N LYS A 215 -12.36 14.01 -8.52
CA LYS A 215 -12.58 13.32 -9.80
C LYS A 215 -13.39 14.23 -10.72
N ILE A 216 -12.92 14.42 -11.93
CA ILE A 216 -13.59 15.21 -12.96
C ILE A 216 -14.16 14.24 -13.99
N THR A 217 -15.48 14.11 -13.99
CA THR A 217 -16.23 13.44 -15.05
C THR A 217 -17.05 14.51 -15.79
N THR A 218 -18.39 14.43 -15.76
CA THR A 218 -19.29 15.54 -16.11
C THR A 218 -19.35 16.60 -15.01
N GLU A 219 -19.05 16.21 -13.77
CA GLU A 219 -19.13 17.03 -12.57
C GLU A 219 -17.84 16.89 -11.74
N TYR A 220 -17.65 17.79 -10.77
CA TYR A 220 -16.57 17.67 -9.80
C TYR A 220 -17.03 16.86 -8.60
N LEU A 221 -16.42 15.68 -8.42
CA LEU A 221 -16.65 14.80 -7.29
C LEU A 221 -15.51 14.96 -6.29
N ASP A 222 -15.75 15.81 -5.29
CA ASP A 222 -14.76 16.20 -4.29
C ASP A 222 -14.79 15.32 -3.06
N THR A 223 -13.65 14.80 -2.65
CA THR A 223 -13.47 14.12 -1.36
C THR A 223 -12.43 14.86 -0.55
N TYR A 224 -12.87 15.51 0.53
CA TYR A 224 -11.97 16.23 1.43
C TYR A 224 -11.46 15.34 2.56
N TYR A 225 -10.21 15.56 2.93
CA TYR A 225 -9.51 14.90 4.02
C TYR A 225 -9.09 15.97 5.01
N VAL A 226 -9.66 15.93 6.21
CA VAL A 226 -9.49 16.98 7.20
C VAL A 226 -8.70 16.42 8.36
N TYR A 227 -7.56 17.05 8.63
CA TYR A 227 -6.65 16.67 9.70
C TYR A 227 -6.85 17.57 10.91
N ASN A 228 -6.72 16.99 12.10
CA ASN A 228 -6.74 17.75 13.33
C ASN A 228 -5.39 18.43 13.63
N GLU A 229 -5.37 19.19 14.72
CA GLU A 229 -4.21 19.93 15.22
C GLU A 229 -3.02 19.03 15.61
N TYR A 230 -3.23 17.70 15.69
CA TYR A 230 -2.22 16.68 15.93
C TYR A 230 -1.79 15.93 14.66
N ASP A 231 -2.14 16.45 13.47
CA ASP A 231 -1.86 15.86 12.16
C ASP A 231 -2.54 14.50 11.91
N GLN A 232 -3.60 14.20 12.66
CA GLN A 232 -4.38 12.97 12.53
C GLN A 232 -5.58 13.21 11.61
N LEU A 233 -5.87 12.28 10.69
CA LEU A 233 -7.05 12.37 9.83
C LEU A 233 -8.32 12.27 10.67
N ALA A 234 -9.02 13.38 10.90
CA ALA A 234 -10.20 13.44 11.74
C ALA A 234 -11.50 13.17 10.95
N PHE A 235 -11.57 13.66 9.71
CA PHE A 235 -12.74 13.50 8.85
C PHE A 235 -12.36 13.16 7.42
N VAL A 236 -13.21 12.35 6.76
CA VAL A 236 -13.29 12.30 5.30
C VAL A 236 -14.69 12.70 4.88
N ILE A 237 -14.78 13.76 4.08
CA ILE A 237 -16.04 14.35 3.61
C ILE A 237 -16.24 13.90 2.16
N PRO A 238 -17.19 12.99 1.88
CA PRO A 238 -17.44 12.52 0.52
C PRO A 238 -18.19 13.59 -0.32
N PRO A 239 -18.26 13.42 -1.65
CA PRO A 239 -18.85 14.42 -2.55
C PRO A 239 -20.25 14.89 -2.15
N LYS A 240 -21.09 13.98 -1.66
CA LYS A 240 -22.46 14.28 -1.23
C LYS A 240 -22.55 15.21 -0.02
N ALA A 241 -21.49 15.34 0.78
CA ALA A 241 -21.50 16.09 2.03
C ALA A 241 -20.83 17.47 1.94
N VAL A 242 -20.01 17.74 0.91
CA VAL A 242 -19.17 18.95 0.80
C VAL A 242 -19.97 20.25 0.96
N HIS A 243 -21.15 20.32 0.35
CA HIS A 243 -22.00 21.52 0.34
C HIS A 243 -23.16 21.49 1.34
N MET A 244 -23.21 20.48 2.21
CA MET A 244 -24.34 20.27 3.12
C MET A 244 -24.14 20.93 4.49
N GLY A 245 -22.93 21.44 4.79
CA GLY A 245 -22.58 22.10 6.04
C GLY A 245 -21.79 21.19 7.00
N THR A 246 -21.58 21.65 8.24
CA THR A 246 -20.75 20.97 9.26
C THR A 246 -21.53 20.53 10.50
N ALA A 247 -22.86 20.51 10.43
CA ALA A 247 -23.71 20.11 11.56
C ALA A 247 -23.51 18.62 11.92
N GLU A 248 -23.46 18.32 13.22
CA GLU A 248 -23.15 16.96 13.71
C GLU A 248 -24.05 15.85 13.15
N PRO A 249 -25.39 15.99 13.02
CA PRO A 249 -26.24 14.93 12.47
C PRO A 249 -25.87 14.58 11.03
N LEU A 250 -25.57 15.60 10.21
CA LEU A 250 -25.14 15.42 8.83
C LEU A 250 -23.79 14.71 8.76
N LEU A 251 -22.83 15.10 9.60
CA LEU A 251 -21.52 14.44 9.66
C LEU A 251 -21.64 12.99 10.12
N ASN A 252 -22.57 12.71 11.04
CA ASN A 252 -22.86 11.38 11.52
C ASN A 252 -23.47 10.46 10.43
N ASP A 253 -24.23 11.04 9.50
CA ASP A 253 -24.89 10.28 8.44
C ASP A 253 -24.02 10.11 7.20
N LEU A 254 -23.25 11.15 6.82
CA LEU A 254 -22.58 11.21 5.52
C LEU A 254 -21.06 11.16 5.56
N CYS A 255 -20.41 11.47 6.69
CA CYS A 255 -18.94 11.59 6.73
C CYS A 255 -18.28 10.43 7.47
N TYR A 256 -17.02 10.17 7.14
CA TYR A 256 -16.16 9.33 7.95
C TYR A 256 -15.57 10.18 9.07
N GLN A 257 -15.54 9.64 10.29
CA GLN A 257 -15.01 10.32 11.47
C GLN A 257 -14.07 9.39 12.21
N TYR A 258 -12.98 9.94 12.74
CA TYR A 258 -11.92 9.18 13.39
C TYR A 258 -11.48 9.87 14.68
N ARG A 259 -11.19 9.06 15.69
CA ARG A 259 -10.72 9.50 17.00
C ARG A 259 -9.54 8.64 17.44
N TYR A 260 -8.56 9.28 18.05
CA TYR A 260 -7.27 8.69 18.35
C TYR A 260 -6.95 8.81 19.83
N ASP A 261 -6.23 7.86 20.40
CA ASP A 261 -5.71 7.97 21.76
C ASP A 261 -4.42 8.81 21.83
N GLY A 262 -3.89 8.99 23.04
CA GLY A 262 -2.63 9.70 23.30
C GLY A 262 -1.38 9.07 22.66
N ARG A 263 -1.50 7.87 22.08
CA ARG A 263 -0.43 7.17 21.36
C ARG A 263 -0.63 7.20 19.84
N ASN A 264 -1.55 8.04 19.35
CA ASN A 264 -1.90 8.17 17.94
C ASN A 264 -2.48 6.88 17.32
N ARG A 265 -3.12 6.03 18.13
CA ARG A 265 -3.83 4.84 17.64
C ARG A 265 -5.30 5.17 17.42
N LEU A 266 -5.86 4.72 16.30
CA LEU A 266 -7.29 4.87 16.03
C LEU A 266 -8.11 4.06 17.04
N VAL A 267 -8.89 4.72 17.89
CA VAL A 267 -9.66 4.06 18.96
C VAL A 267 -11.17 4.12 18.76
N GLU A 268 -11.66 5.08 17.99
CA GLU A 268 -13.06 5.16 17.59
C GLU A 268 -13.14 5.62 16.13
N LYS A 269 -13.98 4.97 15.34
CA LYS A 269 -14.30 5.42 13.99
C LYS A 269 -15.79 5.31 13.72
N LYS A 270 -16.31 6.19 12.89
CA LYS A 270 -17.69 6.17 12.42
C LYS A 270 -17.69 6.28 10.91
N LEU A 271 -18.42 5.38 10.27
CA LEU A 271 -18.58 5.36 8.83
C LEU A 271 -19.98 5.89 8.48
N PRO A 272 -20.16 6.47 7.28
CA PRO A 272 -21.47 6.94 6.82
C PRO A 272 -22.54 5.83 6.93
N GLY A 273 -23.71 6.15 7.47
CA GLY A 273 -24.80 5.20 7.69
C GLY A 273 -24.54 4.10 8.74
N LYS A 274 -23.42 4.15 9.47
CA LYS A 274 -23.08 3.20 10.54
C LYS A 274 -22.96 3.90 11.91
N GLY A 275 -23.09 3.11 12.97
CA GLY A 275 -22.74 3.54 14.32
C GLY A 275 -21.23 3.61 14.54
N TRP A 276 -20.82 4.03 15.76
CA TRP A 276 -19.41 4.02 16.14
C TRP A 276 -18.88 2.58 16.24
N GLU A 277 -17.67 2.39 15.71
CA GLU A 277 -16.82 1.22 15.94
C GLU A 277 -15.72 1.61 16.91
N LEU A 278 -15.58 0.85 17.99
CA LEU A 278 -14.68 1.12 19.10
C LEU A 278 -13.57 0.06 19.13
N MET A 279 -12.36 0.48 19.50
CA MET A 279 -11.16 -0.34 19.52
C MET A 279 -10.43 -0.17 20.87
N VAL A 280 -9.95 -1.27 21.43
CA VAL A 280 -9.19 -1.30 22.68
C VAL A 280 -7.90 -2.09 22.45
N TYR A 281 -6.78 -1.49 22.84
CA TYR A 281 -5.45 -2.03 22.59
C TYR A 281 -4.75 -2.40 23.89
N ASP A 282 -3.87 -3.40 23.84
CA ASP A 282 -2.96 -3.67 24.94
C ASP A 282 -1.70 -2.78 24.90
N LYS A 283 -0.76 -3.02 25.81
CA LYS A 283 0.53 -2.30 25.88
C LYS A 283 1.40 -2.51 24.64
N ALA A 284 1.28 -3.67 24.00
CA ALA A 284 2.03 -4.06 22.80
C ALA A 284 1.38 -3.58 21.49
N ASP A 285 0.42 -2.65 21.57
CA ASP A 285 -0.30 -2.07 20.43
C ASP A 285 -1.11 -3.07 19.62
N ARG A 286 -1.52 -4.18 20.25
CA ARG A 286 -2.37 -5.19 19.62
C ARG A 286 -3.82 -4.92 19.96
N LEU A 287 -4.70 -5.10 18.97
CA LEU A 287 -6.13 -4.89 19.11
C LEU A 287 -6.76 -6.06 19.89
N ILE A 288 -7.14 -5.82 21.14
CA ILE A 288 -7.70 -6.85 22.02
C ILE A 288 -9.22 -6.89 21.90
N LEU A 289 -9.89 -5.74 21.89
CA LEU A 289 -11.35 -5.67 21.83
C LEU A 289 -11.80 -4.76 20.70
N THR A 290 -12.84 -5.19 19.99
CA THR A 290 -13.60 -4.33 19.09
C THR A 290 -15.09 -4.42 19.38
N GLN A 291 -15.80 -3.33 19.14
CA GLN A 291 -17.25 -3.27 19.28
C GLN A 291 -17.83 -2.37 18.21
N ASP A 292 -18.77 -2.89 17.43
CA ASP A 292 -19.66 -2.08 16.60
C ASP A 292 -20.93 -1.71 17.39
N ALA A 293 -21.76 -0.84 16.82
CA ALA A 293 -22.97 -0.38 17.48
C ALA A 293 -24.01 -1.49 17.75
N VAL A 294 -24.05 -2.55 16.94
CA VAL A 294 -25.01 -3.67 17.10
C VAL A 294 -24.57 -4.59 18.25
N MET A 295 -23.27 -4.83 18.39
CA MET A 295 -22.69 -5.53 19.53
C MET A 295 -22.81 -4.67 20.80
N GLY A 296 -22.59 -3.36 20.68
CA GLY A 296 -22.74 -2.40 21.76
C GLY A 296 -24.13 -2.41 22.40
N SER A 297 -25.19 -2.42 21.58
CA SER A 297 -26.58 -2.51 22.08
C SER A 297 -26.89 -3.83 22.80
N LYS A 298 -26.09 -4.87 22.57
CA LYS A 298 -26.20 -6.19 23.22
C LYS A 298 -25.18 -6.40 24.34
N GLY A 299 -24.38 -5.38 24.69
CA GLY A 299 -23.32 -5.50 25.69
C GLY A 299 -22.27 -6.54 25.32
N LYS A 300 -21.84 -6.57 24.06
CA LYS A 300 -20.88 -7.54 23.52
C LYS A 300 -19.67 -6.85 22.92
N TRP A 301 -18.51 -7.49 23.05
CA TRP A 301 -17.26 -7.11 22.43
C TRP A 301 -16.68 -8.32 21.70
N LEU A 302 -16.13 -8.12 20.51
CA LEU A 302 -15.29 -9.11 19.85
C LEU A 302 -13.90 -9.04 20.49
N LEU A 303 -13.50 -10.13 21.13
CA LEU A 303 -12.19 -10.31 21.73
C LEU A 303 -11.27 -11.04 20.75
N THR A 304 -10.03 -10.56 20.62
CA THR A 304 -8.93 -11.27 19.94
C THR A 304 -7.83 -11.57 20.94
N LYS A 305 -7.36 -12.82 20.96
CA LYS A 305 -6.28 -13.27 21.84
C LYS A 305 -5.08 -13.69 21.02
N TYR A 306 -3.91 -13.42 21.58
CA TYR A 306 -2.62 -13.61 20.92
C TYR A 306 -1.74 -14.55 21.73
N ASP A 307 -0.86 -15.28 21.06
CA ASP A 307 0.22 -15.98 21.75
C ASP A 307 1.38 -15.02 22.14
N ILE A 308 2.40 -15.58 22.79
CA ILE A 308 3.60 -14.86 23.22
C ILE A 308 4.43 -14.27 22.06
N PHE A 309 4.21 -14.73 20.81
CA PHE A 309 4.88 -14.23 19.62
C PHE A 309 4.03 -13.22 18.85
N GLY A 310 2.84 -12.85 19.38
CA GLY A 310 1.95 -11.88 18.75
C GLY A 310 1.09 -12.44 17.62
N ARG A 311 0.99 -13.77 17.48
CA ARG A 311 0.09 -14.39 16.50
C ARG A 311 -1.31 -14.50 17.08
N ALA A 312 -2.33 -14.11 16.32
CA ALA A 312 -3.72 -14.30 16.74
C ALA A 312 -4.03 -15.80 16.80
N ILE A 313 -4.53 -16.27 17.94
CA ILE A 313 -4.79 -17.69 18.18
C ILE A 313 -6.28 -18.02 18.18
N TYR A 314 -7.13 -17.13 18.69
CA TYR A 314 -8.58 -17.27 18.64
C TYR A 314 -9.26 -15.92 18.82
N THR A 315 -10.52 -15.89 18.40
CA THR A 315 -11.46 -14.81 18.68
C THR A 315 -12.64 -15.33 19.50
N GLY A 316 -13.32 -14.42 20.21
CA GLY A 316 -14.48 -14.78 21.03
C GLY A 316 -15.37 -13.58 21.30
N VAL A 317 -16.52 -13.83 21.93
CA VAL A 317 -17.43 -12.77 22.36
C VAL A 317 -17.29 -12.57 23.86
N LEU A 318 -16.84 -11.38 24.26
CA LEU A 318 -16.85 -10.93 25.64
C LEU A 318 -18.19 -10.23 25.92
N VAL A 319 -18.94 -10.71 26.90
CA VAL A 319 -20.18 -10.05 27.36
C VAL A 319 -19.80 -9.02 28.42
N SER A 320 -19.91 -7.73 28.09
CA SER A 320 -19.63 -6.60 28.98
C SER A 320 -20.35 -5.35 28.49
N THR A 321 -20.99 -4.63 29.42
CA THR A 321 -21.60 -3.31 29.18
C THR A 321 -20.63 -2.16 29.44
N ALA A 322 -19.38 -2.46 29.86
CA ALA A 322 -18.36 -1.44 30.11
C ALA A 322 -18.04 -0.65 28.84
N LYS A 323 -17.78 0.65 29.02
CA LYS A 323 -17.38 1.56 27.93
C LYS A 323 -15.94 1.32 27.52
N ARG A 324 -15.59 1.68 26.28
CA ARG A 324 -14.25 1.55 25.71
C ARG A 324 -13.15 2.08 26.63
N ALA A 325 -13.31 3.28 27.17
CA ALA A 325 -12.31 3.92 28.03
C ALA A 325 -12.01 3.10 29.29
N VAL A 326 -13.05 2.57 29.95
CA VAL A 326 -12.90 1.70 31.14
C VAL A 326 -12.12 0.44 30.78
N LEU A 327 -12.48 -0.22 29.67
CA LEU A 327 -11.78 -1.42 29.20
C LEU A 327 -10.34 -1.11 28.79
N GLN A 328 -10.10 0.06 28.21
CA GLN A 328 -8.76 0.52 27.84
C GLN A 328 -7.89 0.75 29.09
N ASP A 329 -8.42 1.36 30.14
CA ASP A 329 -7.69 1.59 31.38
C ASP A 329 -7.33 0.29 32.11
N LEU A 330 -8.18 -0.75 32.00
CA LEU A 330 -7.89 -2.06 32.57
C LEU A 330 -6.69 -2.76 31.91
N ILE A 331 -6.44 -2.53 30.61
CA ILE A 331 -5.46 -3.32 29.85
C ILE A 331 -4.30 -2.52 29.24
N LYS A 332 -4.33 -1.19 29.28
CA LYS A 332 -3.34 -0.32 28.61
C LYS A 332 -1.89 -0.60 29.03
N ASP A 333 -1.68 -1.05 30.27
CA ASP A 333 -0.36 -1.32 30.84
C ASP A 333 0.01 -2.81 30.83
N LEU A 334 -0.84 -3.67 30.29
CA LEU A 334 -0.67 -5.12 30.25
C LEU A 334 -0.32 -5.60 28.84
N VAL A 335 0.51 -6.62 28.74
CA VAL A 335 0.72 -7.37 27.48
C VAL A 335 -0.16 -8.62 27.56
N ILE A 336 -1.25 -8.63 26.82
CA ILE A 336 -2.26 -9.70 26.92
C ILE A 336 -1.86 -10.88 26.03
N THR A 337 -1.29 -11.93 26.61
CA THR A 337 -0.87 -13.14 25.88
C THR A 337 -1.46 -14.39 26.49
N GLU A 338 -1.77 -15.37 25.65
CA GLU A 338 -2.05 -16.73 26.11
C GLU A 338 -0.83 -17.63 25.88
N PRO A 339 -0.25 -18.20 26.96
CA PRO A 339 0.76 -19.23 26.82
C PRO A 339 0.13 -20.56 26.43
N ARG A 340 0.91 -21.44 25.81
CA ARG A 340 0.52 -22.85 25.70
C ARG A 340 0.52 -23.46 27.10
N SER A 341 -0.63 -23.94 27.53
CA SER A 341 -0.76 -24.72 28.76
C SER A 341 -0.93 -26.19 28.41
N THR A 342 -0.24 -27.08 29.14
CA THR A 342 -0.48 -28.53 29.09
C THR A 342 -1.70 -28.94 29.92
N GLN A 343 -2.18 -28.04 30.78
CA GLN A 343 -3.43 -28.15 31.51
C GLN A 343 -4.49 -27.38 30.73
N GLY A 344 -5.53 -28.06 30.24
CA GLY A 344 -6.66 -27.40 29.61
C GLY A 344 -7.39 -26.46 30.59
N PHE A 345 -8.34 -25.66 30.10
CA PHE A 345 -9.18 -24.83 30.98
C PHE A 345 -10.56 -25.46 31.17
N ILE A 346 -11.14 -25.32 32.36
CA ILE A 346 -12.47 -25.88 32.65
C ILE A 346 -13.54 -24.92 32.14
N ARG A 347 -14.36 -25.38 31.20
CA ARG A 347 -15.58 -24.68 30.76
C ARG A 347 -16.77 -25.62 30.90
N ASN A 348 -17.77 -25.21 31.68
CA ASN A 348 -18.96 -26.02 31.98
C ASN A 348 -18.62 -27.43 32.51
N GLY A 349 -17.57 -27.55 33.34
CA GLY A 349 -17.15 -28.83 33.92
C GLY A 349 -16.33 -29.73 32.98
N MET A 350 -16.01 -29.29 31.77
CA MET A 350 -15.13 -30.01 30.84
C MET A 350 -13.79 -29.31 30.70
N THR A 351 -12.70 -30.08 30.78
CA THR A 351 -11.34 -29.61 30.47
C THR A 351 -11.17 -29.55 28.95
N ILE A 352 -10.95 -28.34 28.42
CA ILE A 352 -10.72 -28.05 26.99
C ILE A 352 -9.26 -27.74 26.76
#